data_AF-A0A9W9RH24-F1
#
_entry.id   AF-A0A9W9RH24-F1
#
_cell.length_a   1.000
_cell.length_b   1.000
_cell.length_c   1.000
_cell.angle_alpha   90.00
_cell.angle_beta   90.00
_cell.angle_gamma   90.00
#
_symmetry.space_group_name_H-M   'P 1'
#
loop_
_entity.id
_entity.type
_entity.pdbx_description
1 polymer ?
#
loop_
_entity_poly.entity_id
_entity_poly.type
_entity_poly.pdbx_seq_one_letter_code
_entity_poly.pdbx_strand_id
1 'polypeptide(L)'
;MSNAVWAVWRAPCPGLRTSVLPVTFRPASRDLRITPCRMYSISRQSTLPIPSLLSQIFSRSSRPTPTPISPHRFNPVSTPRRFKRTSAASPKPKPKSDPSEVLPRQKPFTDAEIKAIFGPAKFNAKLGNRILAVLHGHRLTGTLDADLPIDIARAITKQQFDTALEWLRDEYPVDEDAAIFARIEREERAEEEKLVRRAEKLGLYKPQSGSYDAELGEEGSPYGKSVLKEARERNEKRLLAEQERKRQEWLDGEKEEHERLKREFGKNTSLQQYQEAALTEARPRADPIERPYLAWVQKHHIAATNESPESMNITNSQRLLAPLLFSVVVLALCYTFAQKYEFPARKDRLMPDVPPAVATVGAIVAANVAVTLLWKYVPPAWRLLNRYFVIVPFYPSSLGMIGSTFSHQTWRHLGTNMMVLGLMGTRVHDEIGRGNFLAIYFASGIMGSVFSLTRSVILGRLGMTSLGASAATSGIVAAWCMSHFNDKLTMWILPQGLQEKIWTYGWVFLTCLVGTEVFSLLAPAFLFRAWPLSRLTKMDHAAHLGGYVTGAGCGYTLMQKKKERERKARQSRWI
;
A
#
# COMPACT_ATOMS: atom_id res chain seq x y z
N MET A 1 20.03 24.00 2.32
CA MET A 1 18.79 23.24 2.08
C MET A 1 17.63 24.19 1.84
N SER A 2 17.43 24.64 0.61
CA SER A 2 16.22 25.34 0.12
C SER A 2 16.42 25.53 -1.38
N ASN A 3 15.36 25.42 -2.19
CA ASN A 3 15.28 25.48 -3.66
C ASN A 3 15.07 24.15 -4.43
N ALA A 4 15.25 22.98 -3.82
CA ALA A 4 14.95 21.70 -4.51
C ALA A 4 13.45 21.43 -4.70
N VAL A 5 12.60 21.96 -3.80
CA VAL A 5 11.14 21.72 -3.81
C VAL A 5 10.43 22.47 -4.95
N TRP A 6 10.91 23.66 -5.33
CA TRP A 6 10.26 24.50 -6.34
C TRP A 6 10.63 24.12 -7.78
N ALA A 7 11.78 23.49 -8.01
CA ALA A 7 12.21 23.03 -9.33
C ALA A 7 11.48 21.76 -9.81
N VAL A 8 10.91 20.99 -8.88
CA VAL A 8 10.12 19.77 -9.15
C VAL A 8 8.63 20.09 -9.39
N TRP A 9 8.17 21.28 -8.99
CA TRP A 9 6.76 21.69 -9.02
C TRP A 9 6.34 22.51 -10.24
N ARG A 10 7.19 22.66 -11.25
CA ARG A 10 6.69 23.03 -12.59
C ARG A 10 6.01 21.81 -13.17
N ALA A 11 4.71 21.96 -13.43
CA ALA A 11 3.87 20.94 -14.02
C ALA A 11 4.62 20.21 -15.16
N PRO A 12 4.57 18.87 -15.22
CA PRO A 12 5.02 18.15 -16.40
C PRO A 12 4.27 18.72 -17.60
N CYS A 13 4.97 18.84 -18.72
CA CYS A 13 4.44 19.37 -19.95
C CYS A 13 3.01 18.84 -20.20
N PRO A 14 2.02 19.72 -20.47
CA PRO A 14 0.75 19.24 -21.01
C PRO A 14 1.09 18.42 -22.25
N GLY A 15 0.50 17.23 -22.38
CA GLY A 15 0.69 16.38 -23.55
C GLY A 15 0.67 17.22 -24.83
N LEU A 16 1.73 17.08 -25.63
CA LEU A 16 1.94 17.70 -26.95
C LEU A 16 1.24 19.07 -27.10
N ARG A 17 1.93 20.14 -26.70
CA ARG A 17 1.54 21.50 -27.09
C ARG A 17 1.52 21.62 -28.61
N THR A 18 0.33 21.70 -29.20
CA THR A 18 0.18 22.36 -30.51
C THR A 18 0.31 23.86 -30.30
N SER A 19 1.46 24.45 -30.64
CA SER A 19 1.55 25.90 -30.80
C SER A 19 2.35 26.28 -32.04
N VAL A 20 1.60 26.92 -32.93
CA VAL A 20 1.98 27.56 -34.18
C VAL A 20 2.97 28.70 -33.94
N LEU A 21 4.16 28.57 -34.56
CA LEU A 21 5.19 29.57 -34.93
C LEU A 21 5.72 30.55 -33.84
N PRO A 22 7.05 30.82 -33.80
CA PRO A 22 7.63 31.77 -32.85
C PRO A 22 7.58 33.21 -33.39
N VAL A 23 7.09 34.14 -32.57
CA VAL A 23 7.43 35.57 -32.70
C VAL A 23 8.44 35.88 -31.61
N THR A 24 9.58 36.40 -32.04
CA THR A 24 10.74 36.75 -31.22
C THR A 24 10.45 37.97 -30.35
N PHE A 25 10.78 37.90 -29.06
CA PHE A 25 10.95 39.08 -28.22
C PHE A 25 12.20 38.91 -27.35
N ARG A 26 13.18 39.78 -27.56
CA ARG A 26 14.40 39.94 -26.74
C ARG A 26 14.04 40.57 -25.39
N PRO A 27 14.62 40.14 -24.26
CA PRO A 27 14.54 40.91 -23.03
C PRO A 27 15.71 41.91 -22.97
N ALA A 28 15.38 43.20 -22.94
CA ALA A 28 16.29 44.22 -22.45
C ALA A 28 16.20 44.25 -20.92
N SER A 29 17.30 43.90 -20.27
CA SER A 29 17.53 44.11 -18.84
C SER A 29 17.61 45.61 -18.54
N ARG A 30 16.84 46.07 -17.54
CA ARG A 30 17.14 47.31 -16.82
C ARG A 30 17.00 47.07 -15.32
N ASP A 31 18.08 47.42 -14.64
CA ASP A 31 18.28 47.42 -13.20
C ASP A 31 17.20 48.20 -12.45
N LEU A 32 16.83 47.70 -11.27
CA LEU A 32 16.38 48.52 -10.15
C LEU A 32 16.75 47.82 -8.84
N ARG A 33 17.87 48.26 -8.27
CA ARG A 33 18.25 48.05 -6.86
C ARG A 33 17.27 48.82 -5.99
N ILE A 34 16.68 48.17 -4.98
CA ILE A 34 16.20 48.85 -3.77
C ILE A 34 16.64 48.03 -2.56
N THR A 35 17.28 48.73 -1.63
CA THR A 35 17.87 48.35 -0.35
C THR A 35 16.84 47.93 0.71
N PRO A 36 17.23 47.15 1.75
CA PRO A 36 16.33 46.76 2.82
C PRO A 36 16.26 47.82 3.93
N CYS A 37 15.05 48.27 4.26
CA CYS A 37 14.80 49.07 5.47
C CYS A 37 14.58 48.16 6.69
N ARG A 38 15.41 48.43 7.70
CA ARG A 38 15.35 47.96 9.08
C ARG A 38 14.19 48.67 9.80
N MET A 39 13.32 47.94 10.50
CA MET A 39 12.41 48.56 11.47
C MET A 39 12.47 47.85 12.83
N TYR A 40 12.42 48.70 13.83
CA TYR A 40 12.67 48.49 15.25
C TYR A 40 11.55 47.71 15.96
N SER A 41 11.97 46.96 16.96
CA SER A 41 11.16 46.33 18.00
C SER A 41 10.69 47.35 19.04
N ILE A 42 9.37 47.52 19.22
CA ILE A 42 8.77 47.95 20.49
C ILE A 42 7.45 47.19 20.64
N SER A 43 7.31 46.39 21.70
CA SER A 43 6.03 45.81 22.12
C SER A 43 5.99 45.77 23.65
N ARG A 44 5.06 46.54 24.22
CA ARG A 44 4.71 46.61 25.64
C ARG A 44 3.67 45.53 25.98
N GLN A 45 3.76 45.06 27.22
CA GLN A 45 2.98 44.02 27.89
C GLN A 45 1.50 44.38 28.15
N SER A 46 0.62 43.36 28.18
CA SER A 46 -0.53 43.17 29.09
C SER A 46 -1.24 41.83 28.74
N THR A 47 -1.00 40.73 29.47
CA THR A 47 -1.73 40.17 30.64
C THR A 47 -3.02 39.37 30.35
N LEU A 48 -2.85 38.02 30.27
CA LEU A 48 -3.62 36.90 30.89
C LEU A 48 -5.10 36.63 30.50
N PRO A 49 -5.66 35.41 30.76
CA PRO A 49 -5.13 34.05 30.52
C PRO A 49 -6.16 33.11 29.81
N ILE A 50 -5.69 32.07 29.13
CA ILE A 50 -6.50 30.93 28.65
C ILE A 50 -5.85 29.65 29.22
N PRO A 51 -6.63 28.69 29.76
CA PRO A 51 -6.06 27.54 30.47
C PRO A 51 -5.42 26.54 29.50
N SER A 52 -4.19 26.14 29.84
CA SER A 52 -3.40 25.13 29.15
C SER A 52 -3.82 23.72 29.56
N LEU A 53 -4.51 23.02 28.66
CA LEU A 53 -4.65 21.57 28.67
C LEU A 53 -3.92 21.06 27.42
N LEU A 54 -2.59 21.02 27.48
CA LEU A 54 -1.68 20.27 26.58
C LEU A 54 -0.22 20.66 26.91
N SER A 55 0.30 20.17 28.03
CA SER A 55 1.73 20.27 28.35
C SER A 55 2.21 19.09 29.19
N GLN A 56 2.03 17.85 28.70
CA GLN A 56 2.80 16.70 29.19
C GLN A 56 3.03 15.67 28.09
N ILE A 57 3.75 16.03 27.03
CA ILE A 57 4.43 15.04 26.18
C ILE A 57 5.76 15.64 25.76
N PHE A 58 6.82 15.30 26.50
CA PHE A 58 8.21 15.09 26.07
C PHE A 58 9.15 15.31 27.27
N SER A 59 9.36 14.24 28.05
CA SER A 59 10.64 13.92 28.70
C SER A 59 10.51 12.67 29.59
N ARG A 60 10.72 11.50 29.01
CA ARG A 60 11.56 10.45 29.60
C ARG A 60 11.78 9.32 28.60
N SER A 61 13.03 9.20 28.18
CA SER A 61 13.57 8.00 27.55
C SER A 61 13.61 6.90 28.61
N SER A 62 12.82 5.85 28.42
CA SER A 62 12.97 4.57 29.12
C SER A 62 13.00 3.44 28.10
N ARG A 63 14.16 2.80 28.04
CA ARG A 63 14.51 1.61 27.27
C ARG A 63 13.50 0.47 27.53
N PRO A 64 12.92 -0.19 26.52
CA PRO A 64 12.08 -1.35 26.77
C PRO A 64 12.93 -2.59 27.06
N THR A 65 12.67 -3.24 28.19
CA THR A 65 13.13 -4.59 28.53
C THR A 65 12.34 -5.64 27.74
N PRO A 66 12.97 -6.74 27.28
CA PRO A 66 12.28 -7.77 26.52
C PRO A 66 11.42 -8.65 27.43
N THR A 67 10.17 -8.88 27.04
CA THR A 67 9.28 -9.88 27.64
C THR A 67 9.66 -11.28 27.17
N PRO A 68 9.64 -12.31 28.04
CA PRO A 68 9.94 -13.68 27.64
C PRO A 68 8.80 -14.26 26.79
N ILE A 69 9.16 -14.77 25.62
CA ILE A 69 8.28 -15.49 24.70
C ILE A 69 8.01 -16.88 25.31
N SER A 70 6.75 -17.13 25.61
CA SER A 70 6.25 -18.46 26.03
C SER A 70 6.33 -19.43 24.85
N PRO A 71 6.92 -20.64 25.00
CA PRO A 71 6.97 -21.60 23.91
C PRO A 71 5.61 -22.27 23.74
N HIS A 72 4.93 -21.93 22.64
CA HIS A 72 3.81 -22.70 22.12
C HIS A 72 4.23 -24.17 21.93
N ARG A 73 3.56 -25.08 22.66
CA ARG A 73 3.54 -26.51 22.37
C ARG A 73 3.03 -26.73 20.95
N PHE A 74 3.91 -27.10 20.03
CA PHE A 74 3.52 -27.79 18.81
C PHE A 74 3.17 -29.24 19.18
N ASN A 75 1.89 -29.61 19.05
CA ASN A 75 1.47 -31.00 19.03
C ASN A 75 1.75 -31.59 17.63
N PRO A 76 2.64 -32.57 17.47
CA PRO A 76 2.64 -33.38 16.26
C PRO A 76 1.51 -34.42 16.35
N VAL A 77 0.43 -34.18 15.61
CA VAL A 77 -0.50 -35.24 15.21
C VAL A 77 0.24 -36.11 14.20
N SER A 78 0.80 -37.24 14.65
CA SER A 78 1.31 -38.29 13.78
C SER A 78 0.23 -39.35 13.58
N THR A 79 -0.29 -39.43 12.37
CA THR A 79 -1.07 -40.56 11.87
C THR A 79 -0.18 -41.81 11.78
N PRO A 80 -0.62 -43.00 12.24
CA PRO A 80 0.20 -44.19 12.13
C PRO A 80 0.10 -44.73 10.70
N ARG A 81 1.10 -44.44 9.87
CA ARG A 81 1.27 -45.13 8.58
C ARG A 81 1.90 -46.50 8.84
N ARG A 82 1.08 -47.54 8.77
CA ARG A 82 1.43 -48.95 8.92
C ARG A 82 2.44 -49.38 7.85
N PHE A 83 3.73 -49.35 8.17
CA PHE A 83 4.74 -50.08 7.40
C PHE A 83 4.90 -51.49 8.00
N LYS A 84 4.57 -52.50 7.19
CA LYS A 84 4.89 -53.91 7.45
C LYS A 84 6.42 -54.04 7.45
N ARG A 85 7.04 -54.16 8.63
CA ARG A 85 8.41 -54.68 8.75
C ARG A 85 8.34 -56.21 8.73
N THR A 86 9.03 -56.76 7.75
CA THR A 86 9.37 -58.17 7.63
C THR A 86 10.15 -58.61 8.87
N SER A 87 9.74 -59.75 9.42
CA SER A 87 10.34 -60.41 10.58
C SER A 87 11.65 -61.07 10.17
N ALA A 88 12.76 -60.35 10.31
CA ALA A 88 14.06 -60.98 10.49
C ALA A 88 14.28 -61.17 11.99
N ALA A 89 14.30 -62.43 12.41
CA ALA A 89 14.50 -62.85 13.79
C ALA A 89 15.84 -62.32 14.31
N SER A 90 15.77 -61.26 15.12
CA SER A 90 16.87 -60.86 15.99
C SER A 90 16.78 -61.74 17.24
N PRO A 91 17.90 -62.30 17.74
CA PRO A 91 17.88 -63.14 18.91
C PRO A 91 17.32 -62.34 20.08
N LYS A 92 16.33 -62.90 20.78
CA LYS A 92 15.80 -62.32 22.03
C LYS A 92 17.01 -61.94 22.90
N PRO A 93 17.20 -60.66 23.25
CA PRO A 93 18.21 -60.33 24.24
C PRO A 93 17.76 -61.01 25.53
N LYS A 94 18.60 -61.87 26.08
CA LYS A 94 18.52 -62.26 27.49
C LYS A 94 18.36 -60.95 28.31
N PRO A 95 17.60 -60.93 29.40
CA PRO A 95 17.47 -59.73 30.22
C PRO A 95 18.88 -59.35 30.70
N LYS A 96 19.48 -58.37 30.04
CA LYS A 96 20.64 -57.68 30.57
C LYS A 96 20.07 -56.86 31.71
N SER A 97 20.58 -57.09 32.92
CA SER A 97 20.38 -56.20 34.06
C SER A 97 20.53 -54.76 33.58
N ASP A 98 19.61 -53.90 34.00
CA ASP A 98 19.69 -52.46 33.72
C ASP A 98 21.12 -51.98 34.07
N PRO A 99 21.81 -51.18 33.24
CA PRO A 99 23.18 -50.73 33.53
C PRO A 99 23.32 -50.00 34.87
N SER A 100 22.19 -49.60 35.45
CA SER A 100 22.01 -48.91 36.72
C SER A 100 22.00 -49.84 37.95
N GLU A 101 21.94 -51.17 37.78
CA GLU A 101 21.86 -52.14 38.87
C GLU A 101 23.26 -52.62 39.29
N VAL A 102 23.93 -51.86 40.15
CA VAL A 102 25.25 -52.20 40.69
C VAL A 102 25.11 -52.64 42.14
N LEU A 103 25.25 -53.94 42.42
CA LEU A 103 25.18 -54.46 43.78
C LEU A 103 26.36 -53.95 44.63
N PRO A 104 26.13 -53.42 45.85
CA PRO A 104 27.20 -52.96 46.75
C PRO A 104 28.18 -54.07 47.17
N ARG A 105 27.72 -55.33 47.19
CA ARG A 105 28.51 -56.50 47.58
C ARG A 105 28.18 -57.73 46.72
N GLN A 106 29.08 -58.71 46.71
CA GLN A 106 28.97 -59.90 45.86
C GLN A 106 27.83 -60.87 46.24
N LYS A 107 27.42 -60.92 47.52
CA LYS A 107 26.31 -61.78 48.00
C LYS A 107 25.06 -60.94 48.29
N PRO A 108 23.87 -61.33 47.85
CA PRO A 108 22.66 -60.58 48.16
C PRO A 108 22.37 -60.55 49.67
N PHE A 109 21.72 -59.49 50.13
CA PHE A 109 21.17 -59.36 51.47
C PHE A 109 20.02 -60.32 51.70
N THR A 110 20.04 -60.98 52.85
CA THR A 110 18.97 -61.86 53.34
C THR A 110 17.75 -61.05 53.75
N ASP A 111 16.59 -61.71 53.87
CA ASP A 111 15.33 -61.03 54.23
C ASP A 111 15.39 -60.36 55.61
N ALA A 112 16.15 -60.93 56.54
CA ALA A 112 16.39 -60.35 57.87
C ALA A 112 17.26 -59.07 57.80
N GLU A 113 18.32 -59.08 56.98
CA GLU A 113 19.19 -57.90 56.77
C GLU A 113 18.41 -56.77 56.07
N ILE A 114 17.60 -57.09 55.06
CA ILE A 114 16.77 -56.09 54.37
C ILE A 114 15.74 -55.45 55.32
N LYS A 115 15.11 -56.24 56.21
CA LYS A 115 14.20 -55.71 57.23
C LYS A 115 14.91 -54.83 58.26
N ALA A 116 16.18 -55.12 58.57
CA ALA A 116 16.99 -54.27 59.44
C ALA A 116 17.31 -52.91 58.79
N ILE A 117 17.55 -52.88 57.47
CA ILE A 117 17.91 -51.66 56.73
C ILE A 117 16.69 -50.78 56.44
N PHE A 118 15.56 -51.36 56.01
CA PHE A 118 14.38 -50.61 55.55
C PHE A 118 13.24 -50.51 56.57
N GLY A 119 13.40 -51.09 57.77
CA GLY A 119 12.34 -51.18 58.79
C GLY A 119 11.23 -52.19 58.44
N PRO A 120 10.01 -52.06 59.01
CA PRO A 120 8.88 -52.96 58.74
C PRO A 120 8.29 -52.73 57.34
N ALA A 121 9.08 -53.01 56.31
CA ALA A 121 8.74 -52.83 54.92
C ALA A 121 7.92 -54.00 54.36
N LYS A 122 6.94 -53.70 53.48
CA LYS A 122 6.06 -54.69 52.82
C LYS A 122 6.64 -55.25 51.50
N PHE A 123 7.97 -55.36 51.36
CA PHE A 123 8.59 -55.91 50.16
C PHE A 123 9.59 -57.03 50.44
N ASN A 124 9.71 -57.98 49.51
CA ASN A 124 10.54 -59.19 49.58
C ASN A 124 12.04 -58.84 49.43
N ALA A 125 12.94 -59.61 50.06
CA ALA A 125 14.40 -59.51 49.95
C ALA A 125 14.92 -59.29 48.53
N LYS A 126 14.33 -59.95 47.51
CA LYS A 126 14.71 -59.76 46.10
C LYS A 126 14.53 -58.32 45.62
N LEU A 127 13.44 -57.66 46.02
CA LEU A 127 13.17 -56.27 45.66
C LEU A 127 14.06 -55.32 46.47
N GLY A 128 14.28 -55.58 47.77
CA GLY A 128 15.18 -54.79 48.60
C GLY A 128 16.63 -54.76 48.09
N ASN A 129 17.15 -55.91 47.65
CA ASN A 129 18.47 -55.99 47.01
C ASN A 129 18.55 -55.18 45.71
N ARG A 130 17.49 -55.20 44.90
CA ARG A 130 17.41 -54.44 43.65
C ARG A 130 17.37 -52.93 43.93
N ILE A 131 16.63 -52.51 44.95
CA ILE A 131 16.58 -51.11 45.39
C ILE A 131 17.98 -50.63 45.79
N LEU A 132 18.70 -51.39 46.62
CA LEU A 132 20.07 -51.05 47.02
C LEU A 132 21.03 -51.03 45.82
N ALA A 133 20.87 -51.94 44.86
CA ALA A 133 21.70 -51.99 43.65
C ALA A 133 21.48 -50.79 42.73
N VAL A 134 20.22 -50.36 42.55
CA VAL A 134 19.88 -49.16 41.78
C VAL A 134 20.38 -47.92 42.49
N LEU A 135 20.12 -47.77 43.79
CA LEU A 135 20.61 -46.65 44.57
C LEU A 135 22.13 -46.53 44.51
N HIS A 136 22.85 -47.63 44.70
CA HIS A 136 24.31 -47.64 44.63
C HIS A 136 24.84 -47.35 43.22
N GLY A 137 24.19 -47.85 42.17
CA GLY A 137 24.51 -47.49 40.78
C GLY A 137 24.27 -46.00 40.47
N HIS A 138 23.21 -45.41 41.00
CA HIS A 138 22.93 -43.97 40.86
C HIS A 138 23.97 -43.12 41.62
N ARG A 139 24.45 -43.56 42.79
CA ARG A 139 25.54 -42.90 43.54
C ARG A 139 26.84 -42.89 42.73
N LEU A 140 27.23 -44.04 42.17
CA LEU A 140 28.46 -44.18 41.37
C LEU A 140 28.42 -43.40 40.05
N THR A 141 27.23 -43.19 39.49
CA THR A 141 27.06 -42.50 38.20
C THR A 141 26.70 -41.02 38.34
N GLY A 142 26.50 -40.52 39.57
CA GLY A 142 26.10 -39.14 39.82
C GLY A 142 24.67 -38.83 39.34
N THR A 143 23.77 -39.81 39.39
CA THR A 143 22.38 -39.71 38.88
C THR A 143 21.33 -39.89 39.99
N LEU A 144 21.65 -39.52 41.23
CA LEU A 144 20.70 -39.61 42.36
C LEU A 144 19.41 -38.79 42.17
N ASP A 145 19.45 -37.80 41.27
CA ASP A 145 18.34 -36.96 40.83
C ASP A 145 17.48 -37.60 39.72
N ALA A 146 17.93 -38.69 39.10
CA ALA A 146 17.21 -39.36 38.02
C ALA A 146 16.03 -40.20 38.54
N ASP A 147 14.98 -40.29 37.73
CA ASP A 147 13.79 -41.08 38.05
C ASP A 147 14.13 -42.56 38.28
N LEU A 148 13.65 -43.11 39.40
CA LEU A 148 13.76 -44.54 39.69
C LEU A 148 12.93 -45.37 38.71
N PRO A 149 13.32 -46.62 38.43
CA PRO A 149 12.48 -47.57 37.71
C PRO A 149 11.07 -47.66 38.30
N ILE A 150 10.05 -47.72 37.44
CA ILE A 150 8.62 -47.58 37.78
C ILE A 150 8.15 -48.57 38.86
N ASP A 151 8.74 -49.76 38.88
CA ASP A 151 8.45 -50.80 39.85
C ASP A 151 9.01 -50.50 41.24
N ILE A 152 10.20 -49.88 41.31
CA ILE A 152 10.83 -49.44 42.56
C ILE A 152 10.13 -48.19 43.08
N ALA A 153 9.88 -47.20 42.21
CA ALA A 153 9.23 -45.94 42.58
C ALA A 153 7.83 -46.13 43.21
N ARG A 154 7.11 -47.21 42.84
CA ARG A 154 5.81 -47.57 43.44
C ARG A 154 5.94 -48.35 44.75
N ALA A 155 7.06 -49.04 44.97
CA ALA A 155 7.24 -49.95 46.08
C ALA A 155 7.86 -49.29 47.31
N ILE A 156 8.69 -48.25 47.13
CA ILE A 156 9.40 -47.57 48.21
C ILE A 156 8.74 -46.26 48.60
N THR A 157 8.68 -45.98 49.91
CA THR A 157 8.28 -44.66 50.43
C THR A 157 9.49 -43.73 50.53
N LYS A 158 9.28 -42.41 50.54
CA LYS A 158 10.39 -41.43 50.63
C LYS A 158 11.27 -41.64 51.86
N GLN A 159 10.68 -41.94 53.02
CA GLN A 159 11.43 -42.22 54.25
C GLN A 159 12.35 -43.45 54.10
N GLN A 160 11.84 -44.53 53.49
CA GLN A 160 12.62 -45.74 53.26
C GLN A 160 13.74 -45.54 52.24
N PHE A 161 13.53 -44.65 51.27
CA PHE A 161 14.56 -44.25 50.31
C PHE A 161 15.70 -43.51 51.02
N ASP A 162 15.36 -42.53 51.86
CA ASP A 162 16.34 -41.73 52.59
C ASP A 162 17.15 -42.61 53.58
N THR A 163 16.48 -43.51 54.32
CA THR A 163 17.15 -44.45 55.23
C THR A 163 18.09 -45.40 54.50
N ALA A 164 17.68 -45.93 53.34
CA ALA A 164 18.53 -46.81 52.55
C ALA A 164 19.74 -46.09 51.95
N LEU A 165 19.58 -44.82 51.58
CA LEU A 165 20.66 -43.99 51.07
C LEU A 165 21.66 -43.64 52.19
N GLU A 166 21.18 -43.28 53.37
CA GLU A 166 21.99 -42.99 54.55
C GLU A 166 22.77 -44.23 54.99
N TRP A 167 22.11 -45.39 55.07
CA TRP A 167 22.78 -46.66 55.33
C TRP A 167 23.84 -47.01 54.28
N LEU A 168 23.56 -46.78 53.00
CA LEU A 168 24.54 -46.99 51.92
C LEU A 168 25.74 -46.05 52.02
N ARG A 169 25.55 -44.82 52.51
CA ARG A 169 26.63 -43.84 52.71
C ARG A 169 27.55 -44.24 53.86
N ASP A 170 26.99 -44.78 54.93
CA ASP A 170 27.74 -45.23 56.09
C ASP A 170 28.55 -46.50 55.79
N GLU A 171 27.94 -47.49 55.12
CA GLU A 171 28.57 -48.79 54.87
C GLU A 171 29.46 -48.81 53.60
N TYR A 172 29.10 -48.04 52.57
CA TYR A 172 29.82 -47.98 51.30
C TYR A 172 30.10 -46.50 50.93
N PRO A 173 31.17 -45.90 51.49
CA PRO A 173 31.52 -44.51 51.22
C PRO A 173 31.96 -44.34 49.76
N VAL A 174 31.32 -43.42 49.05
CA VAL A 174 31.60 -43.04 47.65
C VAL A 174 31.57 -41.51 47.59
N ASP A 175 32.48 -40.93 46.82
CA ASP A 175 32.46 -39.49 46.52
C ASP A 175 31.37 -39.20 45.47
N GLU A 176 30.15 -38.98 45.96
CA GLU A 176 28.97 -38.67 45.14
C GLU A 176 29.16 -37.36 44.36
N ASP A 177 29.85 -36.38 44.94
CA ASP A 177 30.11 -35.08 44.32
C ASP A 177 31.04 -35.23 43.11
N ALA A 178 32.13 -36.00 43.23
CA ALA A 178 33.02 -36.30 42.11
C ALA A 178 32.29 -37.06 40.99
N ALA A 179 31.38 -37.98 41.32
CA ALA A 179 30.57 -38.70 40.33
C ALA A 179 29.60 -37.76 39.59
N ILE A 180 29.01 -36.79 40.30
CA ILE A 180 28.16 -35.74 39.71
C ILE A 180 28.97 -34.86 38.75
N PHE A 181 30.14 -34.37 39.18
CA PHE A 181 31.00 -33.55 38.31
C PHE A 181 31.45 -34.31 37.05
N ALA A 182 31.85 -35.58 37.19
CA ALA A 182 32.25 -36.41 36.06
C ALA A 182 31.09 -36.71 35.09
N ARG A 183 29.83 -36.67 35.55
CA ARG A 183 28.65 -36.73 34.69
C ARG A 183 28.45 -35.41 33.95
N ILE A 184 28.44 -34.28 34.67
CA ILE A 184 28.24 -32.94 34.09
C ILE A 184 29.28 -32.69 33.00
N GLU A 185 30.56 -32.98 33.25
CA GLU A 185 31.64 -32.78 32.27
C GLU A 185 31.46 -33.65 31.01
N ARG A 186 30.96 -34.89 31.15
CA ARG A 186 30.64 -35.74 30.00
C ARG A 186 29.44 -35.23 29.20
N GLU A 187 28.41 -34.76 29.89
CA GLU A 187 27.21 -34.20 29.26
C GLU A 187 27.53 -32.89 28.53
N GLU A 188 28.26 -31.98 29.17
CA GLU A 188 28.74 -30.72 28.59
C GLU A 188 29.59 -30.98 27.34
N ARG A 189 30.60 -31.85 27.43
CA ARG A 189 31.44 -32.21 26.27
C ARG A 189 30.62 -32.81 25.13
N ALA A 190 29.63 -33.66 25.42
CA ALA A 190 28.76 -34.23 24.40
C ALA A 190 27.85 -33.17 23.75
N GLU A 191 27.41 -32.16 24.50
CA GLU A 191 26.66 -31.02 23.95
C GLU A 191 27.55 -30.09 23.13
N GLU A 192 28.75 -29.78 23.60
CA GLU A 192 29.75 -29.02 22.85
C GLU A 192 30.07 -29.68 21.51
N GLU A 193 30.33 -31.00 21.49
CA GLU A 193 30.55 -31.74 20.26
C GLU A 193 29.36 -31.67 19.30
N LYS A 194 28.13 -31.73 19.82
CA LYS A 194 26.91 -31.58 19.00
C LYS A 194 26.83 -30.18 18.41
N LEU A 195 27.18 -29.14 19.17
CA LEU A 195 27.18 -27.75 18.72
C LEU A 195 28.26 -27.52 17.65
N VAL A 196 29.48 -28.04 17.86
CA VAL A 196 30.59 -27.97 16.89
C VAL A 196 30.20 -28.67 15.59
N ARG A 197 29.73 -29.92 15.65
CA ARG A 197 29.27 -30.66 14.45
C ARG A 197 28.14 -29.94 13.72
N ARG A 198 27.22 -29.31 14.46
CA ARG A 198 26.15 -28.50 13.88
C ARG A 198 26.69 -27.25 13.18
N ALA A 199 27.64 -26.56 13.80
CA ALA A 199 28.28 -25.38 13.24
C ALA A 199 29.07 -25.72 11.96
N GLU A 200 29.77 -26.86 11.93
CA GLU A 200 30.44 -27.39 10.74
C GLU A 200 29.45 -27.73 9.62
N LYS A 201 28.36 -28.44 9.94
CA LYS A 201 27.32 -28.78 8.97
C LYS A 201 26.66 -27.54 8.37
N LEU A 202 26.51 -26.47 9.15
CA LEU A 202 26.00 -25.18 8.70
C LEU A 202 27.07 -24.34 7.98
N GLY A 203 28.33 -24.80 7.96
CA GLY A 203 29.47 -24.07 7.39
C GLY A 203 29.85 -22.81 8.18
N LEU A 204 29.37 -22.67 9.42
CA LEU A 204 29.65 -21.53 10.29
C LEU A 204 31.00 -21.64 11.00
N TYR A 205 31.45 -22.88 11.22
CA TYR A 205 32.72 -23.20 11.84
C TYR A 205 33.51 -24.13 10.92
N LYS A 206 34.80 -23.85 10.78
CA LYS A 206 35.75 -24.74 10.09
C LYS A 206 36.90 -24.97 11.07
N PRO A 207 37.08 -26.20 11.59
CA PRO A 207 38.20 -26.49 12.46
C PRO A 207 39.50 -26.31 11.66
N GLN A 208 40.39 -25.45 12.15
CA GLN A 208 41.71 -25.29 11.56
C GLN A 208 42.58 -26.44 12.08
N SER A 209 42.98 -27.35 11.20
CA SER A 209 44.01 -28.33 11.54
C SER A 209 45.31 -27.57 11.74
N GLY A 210 45.75 -27.42 13.00
CA GLY A 210 46.93 -26.65 13.36
C GLY A 210 48.20 -27.24 12.74
N SER A 211 48.62 -26.68 11.61
CA SER A 211 50.02 -26.73 11.15
C SER A 211 50.71 -25.43 11.56
N TYR A 212 52.03 -25.47 11.73
CA TYR A 212 52.86 -24.35 12.19
C TYR A 212 52.78 -23.09 11.29
N ASP A 213 52.22 -23.21 10.08
CA ASP A 213 52.07 -22.13 9.08
C ASP A 213 50.61 -21.82 8.72
N ALA A 214 49.63 -22.25 9.53
CA ALA A 214 48.22 -22.00 9.23
C ALA A 214 47.89 -20.50 9.29
N GLU A 215 47.10 -19.98 8.35
CA GLU A 215 46.74 -18.56 8.28
C GLU A 215 46.08 -18.09 9.59
N LEU A 216 46.76 -17.17 10.29
CA LEU A 216 46.21 -16.55 11.49
C LEU A 216 44.95 -15.75 11.15
N GLY A 217 44.05 -15.67 12.12
CA GLY A 217 42.87 -14.83 12.04
C GLY A 217 43.20 -13.34 12.06
N GLU A 218 42.17 -12.52 12.11
CA GLU A 218 42.34 -11.07 12.18
C GLU A 218 43.18 -10.67 13.38
N GLU A 219 44.03 -9.65 13.20
CA GLU A 219 44.96 -9.15 14.23
C GLU A 219 45.92 -10.21 14.80
N GLY A 220 46.18 -11.29 14.05
CA GLY A 220 47.05 -12.39 14.50
C GLY A 220 46.35 -13.37 15.45
N SER A 221 45.02 -13.36 15.51
CA SER A 221 44.28 -14.25 16.40
C SER A 221 44.50 -15.74 16.07
N PRO A 222 44.67 -16.61 17.08
CA PRO A 222 44.84 -18.06 16.88
C PRO A 222 43.57 -18.76 16.33
N TYR A 223 42.43 -18.07 16.38
CA TYR A 223 41.11 -18.62 16.07
C TYR A 223 40.75 -18.64 14.57
N GLY A 224 41.68 -18.23 13.69
CA GLY A 224 41.48 -18.24 12.23
C GLY A 224 40.53 -17.14 11.73
N LYS A 225 40.28 -17.10 10.41
CA LYS A 225 39.40 -16.10 9.78
C LYS A 225 37.92 -16.41 10.03
N SER A 226 37.14 -15.39 10.39
CA SER A 226 35.69 -15.54 10.62
C SER A 226 34.92 -15.75 9.31
N VAL A 227 34.36 -16.95 9.13
CA VAL A 227 33.52 -17.29 7.96
C VAL A 227 32.30 -16.37 7.84
N LEU A 228 31.71 -15.98 8.98
CA LEU A 228 30.57 -15.06 9.01
C LEU A 228 30.94 -13.66 8.52
N LYS A 229 32.14 -13.19 8.85
CA LYS A 229 32.64 -11.89 8.39
C LYS A 229 32.93 -11.92 6.90
N GLU A 230 33.60 -12.97 6.41
CA GLU A 230 33.85 -13.18 4.98
C GLU A 230 32.53 -13.24 4.19
N ALA A 231 31.52 -13.95 4.71
CA ALA A 231 30.20 -14.03 4.09
C ALA A 231 29.49 -12.66 4.06
N ARG A 232 29.62 -11.86 5.12
CA ARG A 232 29.10 -10.48 5.18
C ARG A 232 29.78 -9.60 4.14
N GLU A 233 31.10 -9.58 4.10
CA GLU A 233 31.87 -8.78 3.13
C GLU A 233 31.57 -9.20 1.70
N ARG A 234 31.41 -10.50 1.43
CA ARG A 234 30.99 -11.00 0.12
C ARG A 234 29.60 -10.50 -0.25
N ASN A 235 28.65 -10.52 0.68
CA ASN A 235 27.29 -10.02 0.44
C ASN A 235 27.28 -8.51 0.23
N GLU A 236 28.05 -7.74 1.00
CA GLU A 236 28.20 -6.29 0.83
C GLU A 236 28.82 -5.95 -0.53
N LYS A 237 29.91 -6.62 -0.92
CA LYS A 237 30.52 -6.48 -2.25
C LYS A 237 29.53 -6.80 -3.37
N ARG A 238 28.74 -7.87 -3.21
CA ARG A 238 27.69 -8.25 -4.18
C ARG A 238 26.61 -7.18 -4.28
N LEU A 239 26.13 -6.65 -3.16
CA LEU A 239 25.10 -5.60 -3.14
C LEU A 239 25.60 -4.29 -3.76
N LEU A 240 26.84 -3.90 -3.47
CA LEU A 240 27.47 -2.73 -4.08
C LEU A 240 27.65 -2.90 -5.59
N ALA A 241 28.12 -4.08 -6.03
CA ALA A 241 28.24 -4.38 -7.46
C ALA A 241 26.87 -4.38 -8.17
N GLU A 242 25.83 -4.90 -7.51
CA GLU A 242 24.46 -4.86 -8.05
C GLU A 242 23.89 -3.44 -8.12
N GLN A 243 24.18 -2.59 -7.11
CA GLN A 243 23.81 -1.18 -7.11
C GLN A 243 24.51 -0.40 -8.22
N GLU A 244 25.82 -0.61 -8.39
CA GLU A 244 26.61 0.05 -9.45
C GLU A 244 26.12 -0.39 -10.83
N ARG A 245 25.83 -1.68 -11.02
CA ARG A 245 25.25 -2.19 -12.28
C ARG A 245 23.91 -1.53 -12.58
N LYS A 246 22.99 -1.45 -11.62
CA LYS A 246 21.68 -0.78 -11.80
C LYS A 246 21.81 0.72 -12.08
N ARG A 247 22.82 1.36 -11.49
CA ARG A 247 23.15 2.78 -11.75
C ARG A 247 23.64 2.95 -13.19
N GLN A 248 24.54 2.09 -13.66
CA GLN A 248 25.00 2.11 -15.05
C GLN A 248 23.86 1.85 -16.03
N GLU A 249 23.05 0.81 -15.82
CA GLU A 249 21.85 0.51 -16.61
C GLU A 249 20.88 1.71 -16.67
N TRP A 250 20.69 2.41 -15.54
CA TRP A 250 19.85 3.61 -15.47
C TRP A 250 20.40 4.77 -16.31
N LEU A 251 21.71 5.04 -16.23
CA LEU A 251 22.37 6.12 -16.97
C LEU A 251 22.46 5.80 -18.47
N ASP A 252 22.83 4.57 -18.82
CA ASP A 252 22.95 4.15 -20.21
C ASP A 252 21.60 4.04 -20.93
N GLY A 253 20.52 3.74 -20.20
CA GLY A 253 19.18 3.72 -20.78
C GLY A 253 18.71 5.08 -21.35
N GLU A 254 19.33 6.21 -20.96
CA GLU A 254 19.08 7.50 -21.62
C GLU A 254 19.62 7.51 -23.07
N LYS A 255 20.83 6.98 -23.27
CA LYS A 255 21.45 6.90 -24.60
C LYS A 255 20.67 5.95 -25.50
N GLU A 256 20.22 4.82 -24.95
CA GLU A 256 19.39 3.85 -25.68
C GLU A 256 18.06 4.47 -26.14
N GLU A 257 17.38 5.25 -25.29
CA GLU A 257 16.16 5.98 -25.66
C GLU A 257 16.43 7.03 -26.75
N HIS A 258 17.53 7.76 -26.64
CA HIS A 258 17.95 8.72 -27.66
C HIS A 258 18.21 8.06 -29.02
N GLU A 259 18.90 6.93 -29.04
CA GLU A 259 19.14 6.17 -30.27
C GLU A 259 17.85 5.59 -30.84
N ARG A 260 16.96 5.08 -29.98
CA ARG A 260 15.65 4.57 -30.40
C ARG A 260 14.81 5.67 -31.05
N LEU A 261 14.69 6.82 -30.40
CA LEU A 261 13.99 7.99 -30.95
C LEU A 261 14.60 8.43 -32.27
N LYS A 262 15.94 8.53 -32.37
CA LYS A 262 16.62 8.85 -33.64
C LYS A 262 16.28 7.86 -34.76
N ARG A 263 16.22 6.55 -34.47
CA ARG A 263 15.84 5.51 -35.45
C ARG A 263 14.37 5.65 -35.88
N GLU A 264 13.47 5.98 -34.97
CA GLU A 264 12.04 6.19 -35.28
C GLU A 264 11.81 7.46 -36.11
N PHE A 265 12.45 8.58 -35.72
CA PHE A 265 12.36 9.85 -36.44
C PHE A 265 13.08 9.83 -37.79
N GLY A 266 14.18 9.08 -37.91
CA GLY A 266 14.90 8.91 -39.17
C GLY A 266 14.05 8.29 -40.29
N LYS A 267 12.97 7.57 -39.94
CA LYS A 267 12.02 7.01 -40.90
C LYS A 267 10.99 8.03 -41.40
N ASN A 268 10.74 9.09 -40.65
CA ASN A 268 9.65 10.05 -40.90
C ASN A 268 10.18 11.50 -40.90
N THR A 269 10.48 12.04 -42.09
CA THR A 269 11.08 13.37 -42.30
C THR A 269 10.27 14.52 -41.66
N SER A 270 8.94 14.41 -41.59
CA SER A 270 8.06 15.43 -40.98
C SER A 270 8.16 15.51 -39.46
N LEU A 271 8.73 14.50 -38.80
CA LEU A 271 8.85 14.45 -37.34
C LEU A 271 10.23 14.93 -36.84
N GLN A 272 11.19 15.18 -37.73
CA GLN A 272 12.53 15.66 -37.38
C GLN A 272 12.51 17.05 -36.71
N GLN A 273 11.54 17.92 -37.04
CA GLN A 273 11.40 19.22 -36.37
C GLN A 273 10.96 19.10 -34.90
N TYR A 274 10.21 18.05 -34.56
CA TYR A 274 9.83 17.76 -33.18
C TYR A 274 10.97 17.12 -32.39
N GLN A 275 11.88 16.42 -33.08
CA GLN A 275 13.07 15.80 -32.50
C GLN A 275 14.01 16.83 -31.86
N GLU A 276 14.32 17.94 -32.54
CA GLU A 276 15.21 18.97 -32.00
C GLU A 276 14.61 19.65 -30.75
N ALA A 277 13.30 19.91 -30.75
CA ALA A 277 12.61 20.51 -29.61
C ALA A 277 12.55 19.57 -28.40
N ALA A 278 12.23 18.29 -28.62
CA ALA A 278 12.18 17.27 -27.56
C ALA A 278 13.57 17.01 -26.93
N LEU A 279 14.62 16.96 -27.76
CA LEU A 279 16.00 16.81 -27.31
C LEU A 279 16.52 18.01 -26.53
N THR A 280 16.12 19.23 -26.92
CA THR A 280 16.56 20.46 -26.25
C THR A 280 15.87 20.66 -24.89
N GLU A 281 14.67 20.10 -24.69
CA GLU A 281 13.91 20.21 -23.44
C GLU A 281 14.18 19.06 -22.45
N ALA A 282 14.71 17.92 -22.91
CA ALA A 282 14.99 16.76 -22.08
C ALA A 282 16.16 17.03 -21.11
N ARG A 283 15.89 16.92 -19.80
CA ARG A 283 16.93 16.94 -18.77
C ARG A 283 17.61 15.56 -18.68
N PRO A 284 18.92 15.49 -18.45
CA PRO A 284 19.61 14.22 -18.27
C PRO A 284 19.03 13.43 -17.09
N ARG A 285 19.13 12.11 -17.16
CA ARG A 285 18.76 11.23 -16.03
C ARG A 285 19.66 11.57 -14.85
N ALA A 286 19.06 11.80 -13.70
CA ALA A 286 19.77 12.14 -12.48
C ALA A 286 20.48 10.90 -11.93
N ASP A 287 21.69 11.08 -11.44
CA ASP A 287 22.43 10.02 -10.77
C ASP A 287 21.70 9.59 -9.48
N PRO A 288 21.36 8.31 -9.30
CA PRO A 288 20.76 7.80 -8.07
C PRO A 288 21.59 8.05 -6.81
N ILE A 289 22.92 8.16 -6.91
CA ILE A 289 23.80 8.40 -5.74
C ILE A 289 23.80 9.88 -5.38
N GLU A 290 24.00 10.78 -6.35
CA GLU A 290 24.05 12.23 -6.09
C GLU A 290 22.68 12.83 -5.76
N ARG A 291 21.64 12.37 -6.47
CA ARG A 291 20.28 12.92 -6.41
C ARG A 291 19.24 11.80 -6.34
N PRO A 292 19.20 11.02 -5.24
CA PRO A 292 18.37 9.82 -5.12
C PRO A 292 16.89 10.10 -5.34
N TYR A 293 16.36 11.20 -4.77
CA TYR A 293 14.95 11.55 -4.92
C TYR A 293 14.58 11.90 -6.37
N LEU A 294 15.42 12.67 -7.07
CA LEU A 294 15.15 13.06 -8.46
C LEU A 294 15.21 11.85 -9.39
N ALA A 295 16.21 10.99 -9.23
CA ALA A 295 16.34 9.74 -9.98
C ALA A 295 15.13 8.82 -9.73
N TRP A 296 14.67 8.73 -8.48
CA TRP A 296 13.47 7.96 -8.13
C TRP A 296 12.20 8.52 -8.78
N VAL A 297 12.00 9.85 -8.77
CA VAL A 297 10.86 10.49 -9.45
C VAL A 297 10.92 10.26 -10.96
N GLN A 298 12.10 10.44 -11.58
CA GLN A 298 12.29 10.22 -13.01
C GLN A 298 12.04 8.76 -13.39
N LYS A 299 12.48 7.80 -12.58
CA LYS A 299 12.23 6.37 -12.80
C LYS A 299 10.73 6.07 -12.90
N HIS A 300 9.93 6.61 -11.98
CA HIS A 300 8.47 6.43 -12.02
C HIS A 300 7.82 7.21 -13.14
N HIS A 301 8.35 8.38 -13.51
CA HIS A 301 7.88 9.13 -14.67
C HIS A 301 8.06 8.31 -15.95
N ILE A 302 9.28 7.81 -16.20
CA ILE A 302 9.62 6.99 -17.36
C ILE A 302 8.78 5.70 -17.37
N ALA A 303 8.63 5.04 -16.22
CA ALA A 303 7.78 3.85 -16.12
C ALA A 303 6.28 4.13 -16.39
N ALA A 304 5.83 5.37 -16.19
CA ALA A 304 4.46 5.79 -16.46
C ALA A 304 4.24 6.27 -17.91
N THR A 305 5.31 6.61 -18.64
CA THR A 305 5.28 7.05 -20.05
C THR A 305 5.76 6.00 -21.04
N ASN A 306 6.51 4.99 -20.59
CA ASN A 306 7.03 3.92 -21.44
C ASN A 306 5.89 3.00 -21.87
N GLU A 307 5.33 3.30 -23.05
CA GLU A 307 4.28 2.52 -23.69
C GLU A 307 4.87 1.38 -24.53
N SER A 308 4.18 0.24 -24.54
CA SER A 308 4.56 -0.95 -25.31
C SER A 308 4.19 -0.78 -26.80
N PRO A 309 5.02 -1.25 -27.75
CA PRO A 309 4.76 -1.08 -29.19
C PRO A 309 3.44 -1.69 -29.69
N GLU A 310 2.85 -2.66 -28.97
CA GLU A 310 1.53 -3.22 -29.26
C GLU A 310 0.40 -2.17 -29.19
N SER A 311 0.54 -1.08 -28.43
CA SER A 311 -0.49 -0.03 -28.34
C SER A 311 -0.61 0.81 -29.62
N MET A 312 0.37 0.73 -30.52
CA MET A 312 0.41 1.55 -31.75
C MET A 312 -0.46 0.99 -32.88
N ASN A 313 -0.78 -0.31 -32.86
CA ASN A 313 -1.42 -1.02 -33.98
C ASN A 313 -2.93 -1.26 -33.77
N ILE A 314 -3.67 -0.28 -33.24
CA ILE A 314 -5.13 -0.39 -33.06
C ILE A 314 -5.90 0.48 -34.06
N THR A 315 -6.96 -0.09 -34.62
CA THR A 315 -7.85 0.61 -35.58
C THR A 315 -8.80 1.58 -34.86
N ASN A 316 -9.34 2.56 -35.58
CA ASN A 316 -10.30 3.52 -35.01
C ASN A 316 -11.56 2.86 -34.43
N SER A 317 -12.03 1.76 -35.03
CA SER A 317 -13.16 1.00 -34.50
C SER A 317 -12.80 0.30 -33.19
N GLN A 318 -11.61 -0.29 -33.09
CA GLN A 318 -11.12 -0.91 -31.85
C GLN A 318 -10.94 0.11 -30.72
N ARG A 319 -10.49 1.33 -31.04
CA ARG A 319 -10.40 2.45 -30.07
C ARG A 319 -11.75 2.81 -29.45
N LEU A 320 -12.84 2.67 -30.21
CA LEU A 320 -14.16 3.10 -29.74
C LEU A 320 -14.98 1.96 -29.16
N LEU A 321 -14.90 0.75 -29.71
CA LEU A 321 -15.82 -0.34 -29.39
C LEU A 321 -15.81 -0.72 -27.90
N ALA A 322 -14.64 -1.02 -27.34
CA ALA A 322 -14.55 -1.48 -25.95
C ALA A 322 -14.93 -0.38 -24.92
N PRO A 323 -14.48 0.88 -25.05
CA PRO A 323 -14.96 1.97 -24.21
C PRO A 323 -16.46 2.26 -24.34
N LEU A 324 -17.03 2.17 -25.55
CA LEU A 324 -18.46 2.40 -25.79
C LEU A 324 -19.32 1.30 -25.16
N LEU A 325 -18.97 0.03 -25.36
CA LEU A 325 -19.68 -1.10 -24.75
C LEU A 325 -19.67 -1.00 -23.22
N PHE A 326 -18.49 -0.68 -22.65
CA PHE A 326 -18.37 -0.44 -21.22
C PHE A 326 -19.27 0.72 -20.77
N SER A 327 -19.32 1.82 -21.54
CA SER A 327 -20.17 2.97 -21.22
C SER A 327 -21.66 2.60 -21.22
N VAL A 328 -22.13 1.77 -22.16
CA VAL A 328 -23.52 1.26 -22.17
C VAL A 328 -23.83 0.47 -20.90
N VAL A 329 -22.93 -0.42 -20.47
CA VAL A 329 -23.08 -1.17 -19.21
C VAL A 329 -23.17 -0.23 -18.01
N VAL A 330 -22.30 0.77 -17.93
CA VAL A 330 -22.29 1.76 -16.84
C VAL A 330 -23.58 2.57 -16.82
N LEU A 331 -24.09 2.99 -17.97
CA LEU A 331 -25.37 3.69 -18.07
C LEU A 331 -26.54 2.82 -17.62
N ALA A 332 -26.55 1.53 -18.00
CA ALA A 332 -27.56 0.58 -17.52
C ALA A 332 -27.47 0.38 -16.00
N LEU A 333 -26.26 0.32 -15.44
CA LEU A 333 -26.04 0.27 -14.00
C LEU A 333 -26.53 1.56 -13.30
N CYS A 334 -26.26 2.74 -13.86
CA CYS A 334 -26.76 4.00 -13.33
C CYS A 334 -28.29 4.05 -13.33
N TYR A 335 -28.93 3.60 -14.42
CA TYR A 335 -30.39 3.55 -14.53
C TYR A 335 -31.01 2.58 -13.51
N THR A 336 -30.48 1.36 -13.42
CA THR A 336 -30.95 0.34 -12.47
C THR A 336 -30.72 0.77 -11.02
N PHE A 337 -29.58 1.40 -10.72
CA PHE A 337 -29.31 2.00 -9.42
C PHE A 337 -30.34 3.08 -9.09
N ALA A 338 -30.63 4.01 -10.01
CA ALA A 338 -31.62 5.05 -9.79
C ALA A 338 -33.04 4.50 -9.51
N GLN A 339 -33.43 3.38 -10.12
CA GLN A 339 -34.74 2.77 -9.88
C GLN A 339 -34.82 1.97 -8.57
N LYS A 340 -33.73 1.27 -8.19
CA LYS A 340 -33.71 0.36 -7.03
C LYS A 340 -33.14 0.99 -5.76
N TYR A 341 -32.63 2.21 -5.82
CA TYR A 341 -31.99 2.85 -4.67
C TYR A 341 -33.01 3.19 -3.59
N GLU A 342 -32.86 2.55 -2.44
CA GLU A 342 -33.60 2.88 -1.22
C GLU A 342 -32.73 3.72 -0.28
N PHE A 343 -33.39 4.67 0.39
CA PHE A 343 -32.69 5.62 1.23
C PHE A 343 -32.39 5.02 2.62
N PRO A 344 -31.12 5.03 3.08
CA PRO A 344 -30.76 4.42 4.36
C PRO A 344 -31.34 5.19 5.55
N ALA A 345 -31.90 4.45 6.50
CA ALA A 345 -32.34 5.01 7.77
C ALA A 345 -31.17 5.63 8.53
N ARG A 346 -31.43 6.65 9.36
CA ARG A 346 -30.36 7.43 10.03
C ARG A 346 -29.39 6.56 10.82
N LYS A 347 -29.89 5.51 11.49
CA LYS A 347 -29.10 4.55 12.29
C LYS A 347 -28.12 3.71 11.48
N ASP A 348 -28.39 3.53 10.19
CA ASP A 348 -27.58 2.68 9.29
C ASP A 348 -26.52 3.50 8.53
N ARG A 349 -26.43 4.81 8.79
CA ARG A 349 -25.46 5.69 8.12
C ARG A 349 -24.14 5.71 8.85
N LEU A 350 -23.04 5.66 8.09
CA LEU A 350 -21.68 5.87 8.61
C LEU A 350 -21.53 7.25 9.27
N MET A 351 -22.20 8.27 8.73
CA MET A 351 -22.21 9.64 9.25
C MET A 351 -23.67 10.05 9.56
N PRO A 352 -24.21 9.67 10.73
CA PRO A 352 -25.62 9.88 11.06
C PRO A 352 -25.99 11.35 11.29
N ASP A 353 -25.01 12.19 11.63
CA ASP A 353 -25.22 13.61 11.96
C ASP A 353 -24.99 14.56 10.78
N VAL A 354 -24.50 14.03 9.65
CA VAL A 354 -24.25 14.83 8.45
C VAL A 354 -25.44 14.72 7.48
N PRO A 355 -25.92 15.84 6.91
CA PRO A 355 -26.95 15.81 5.88
C PRO A 355 -26.54 14.89 4.71
N PRO A 356 -27.45 14.06 4.18
CA PRO A 356 -27.14 13.11 3.11
C PRO A 356 -26.53 13.75 1.86
N ALA A 357 -26.95 14.97 1.51
CA ALA A 357 -26.36 15.75 0.41
C ALA A 357 -24.90 16.06 0.65
N VAL A 358 -24.58 16.60 1.83
CA VAL A 358 -23.21 16.95 2.22
C VAL A 358 -22.35 15.69 2.29
N ALA A 359 -22.87 14.58 2.83
CA ALA A 359 -22.14 13.32 2.86
C ALA A 359 -21.83 12.78 1.45
N THR A 360 -22.80 12.86 0.52
CA THR A 360 -22.64 12.37 -0.86
C THR A 360 -21.70 13.25 -1.67
N VAL A 361 -21.94 14.56 -1.69
CA VAL A 361 -21.11 15.52 -2.41
C VAL A 361 -19.71 15.58 -1.79
N GLY A 362 -19.62 15.60 -0.46
CA GLY A 362 -18.37 15.57 0.27
C GLY A 362 -17.53 14.32 -0.03
N ALA A 363 -18.15 13.15 -0.17
CA ALA A 363 -17.45 11.93 -0.59
C ALA A 363 -16.88 12.04 -2.01
N ILE A 364 -17.64 12.61 -2.96
CA ILE A 364 -17.15 12.84 -4.33
C ILE A 364 -15.99 13.84 -4.31
N VAL A 365 -16.12 14.93 -3.56
CA VAL A 365 -15.05 15.94 -3.41
C VAL A 365 -13.80 15.31 -2.81
N ALA A 366 -13.94 14.53 -1.73
CA ALA A 366 -12.84 13.84 -1.08
C ALA A 366 -12.13 12.86 -2.05
N ALA A 367 -12.89 12.12 -2.87
CA ALA A 367 -12.32 11.23 -3.89
C ALA A 367 -11.49 11.99 -4.93
N ASN A 368 -12.00 13.11 -5.45
CA ASN A 368 -11.27 13.95 -6.40
C ASN A 368 -10.00 14.58 -5.79
N VAL A 369 -10.09 15.03 -4.54
CA VAL A 369 -8.93 15.53 -3.78
C VAL A 369 -7.90 14.42 -3.61
N ALA A 370 -8.31 13.22 -3.18
CA ALA A 370 -7.42 12.09 -3.00
C ALA A 370 -6.69 11.71 -4.29
N VAL A 371 -7.39 11.60 -5.43
CA VAL A 371 -6.78 11.33 -6.74
C VAL A 371 -5.82 12.46 -7.14
N THR A 372 -6.18 13.72 -6.90
CA THR A 372 -5.27 14.85 -7.15
C THR A 372 -4.01 14.80 -6.28
N LEU A 373 -4.13 14.39 -5.02
CA LEU A 373 -2.98 14.19 -4.13
C LEU A 373 -2.10 13.04 -4.62
N LEU A 374 -2.67 11.94 -5.10
CA LEU A 374 -1.91 10.85 -5.72
C LEU A 374 -1.12 11.34 -6.94
N TRP A 375 -1.72 12.17 -7.80
CA TRP A 375 -1.01 12.80 -8.91
C TRP A 375 0.15 13.69 -8.46
N LYS A 376 0.00 14.45 -7.37
CA LYS A 376 1.00 15.44 -6.93
C LYS A 376 2.13 14.86 -6.09
N TYR A 377 1.83 13.86 -5.27
CA TYR A 377 2.72 13.45 -4.19
C TYR A 377 3.14 11.97 -4.25
N VAL A 378 2.53 11.15 -5.09
CA VAL A 378 2.78 9.70 -5.13
C VAL A 378 3.24 9.25 -6.53
N PRO A 379 4.52 9.45 -6.91
CA PRO A 379 5.06 8.99 -8.19
C PRO A 379 4.79 7.50 -8.53
N PRO A 380 4.84 6.55 -7.58
CA PRO A 380 4.49 5.15 -7.87
C PRO A 380 3.07 4.96 -8.38
N ALA A 381 2.14 5.88 -8.09
CA ALA A 381 0.76 5.81 -8.54
C ALA A 381 0.60 6.28 -10.00
N TRP A 382 1.55 7.01 -10.58
CA TRP A 382 1.38 7.62 -11.92
C TRP A 382 1.09 6.60 -13.02
N ARG A 383 1.70 5.41 -12.97
CA ARG A 383 1.42 4.35 -13.94
C ARG A 383 -0.05 3.87 -13.87
N LEU A 384 -0.58 3.73 -12.65
CA LEU A 384 -1.98 3.37 -12.42
C LEU A 384 -2.91 4.49 -12.91
N LEU A 385 -2.57 5.73 -12.58
CA LEU A 385 -3.39 6.90 -12.90
C LEU A 385 -3.40 7.19 -14.40
N ASN A 386 -2.27 7.10 -15.12
CA ASN A 386 -2.24 7.21 -16.58
C ASN A 386 -3.10 6.14 -17.25
N ARG A 387 -3.15 4.91 -16.70
CA ARG A 387 -3.89 3.80 -17.29
C ARG A 387 -5.40 3.83 -17.03
N TYR A 388 -5.84 4.33 -15.87
CA TYR A 388 -7.24 4.22 -15.43
C TYR A 388 -7.92 5.55 -15.07
N PHE A 389 -7.17 6.64 -14.97
CA PHE A 389 -7.67 7.94 -14.55
C PHE A 389 -7.41 9.04 -15.58
N VAL A 390 -7.02 8.68 -16.80
CA VAL A 390 -6.87 9.57 -17.96
C VAL A 390 -7.44 8.86 -19.18
N ILE A 391 -8.12 9.59 -20.05
CA ILE A 391 -8.50 9.08 -21.37
C ILE A 391 -7.45 9.54 -22.36
N VAL A 392 -6.74 8.57 -22.95
CA VAL A 392 -5.82 8.79 -24.05
C VAL A 392 -6.44 8.14 -25.30
N PRO A 393 -6.89 8.93 -26.30
CA PRO A 393 -7.48 8.37 -27.53
C PRO A 393 -6.50 7.47 -28.31
N PHE A 394 -5.19 7.61 -28.05
CA PHE A 394 -4.17 6.73 -28.58
C PHE A 394 -4.29 5.27 -28.09
N TYR A 395 -4.78 5.03 -26.87
CA TYR A 395 -5.03 3.68 -26.30
C TYR A 395 -6.11 3.77 -25.22
N PRO A 396 -7.37 3.97 -25.60
CA PRO A 396 -8.40 4.27 -24.63
C PRO A 396 -8.67 3.06 -23.71
N SER A 397 -8.58 3.30 -22.41
CA SER A 397 -8.90 2.33 -21.37
C SER A 397 -10.38 2.43 -21.00
N SER A 398 -11.10 1.30 -20.99
CA SER A 398 -12.52 1.28 -20.61
C SER A 398 -12.75 1.81 -19.19
N LEU A 399 -11.93 1.39 -18.22
CA LEU A 399 -12.00 1.92 -16.84
C LEU A 399 -11.64 3.42 -16.77
N GLY A 400 -10.79 3.87 -17.70
CA GLY A 400 -10.48 5.28 -17.91
C GLY A 400 -11.71 6.16 -18.13
N MET A 401 -12.78 5.62 -18.71
CA MET A 401 -14.02 6.35 -18.98
C MET A 401 -14.72 6.85 -17.71
N ILE A 402 -14.57 6.15 -16.58
CA ILE A 402 -15.08 6.59 -15.28
C ILE A 402 -13.98 7.30 -14.50
N GLY A 403 -12.79 6.70 -14.42
CA GLY A 403 -11.72 7.23 -13.58
C GLY A 403 -11.26 8.64 -13.99
N SER A 404 -11.34 8.98 -15.28
CA SER A 404 -11.07 10.33 -15.78
C SER A 404 -11.91 11.41 -15.09
N THR A 405 -13.13 11.08 -14.68
CA THR A 405 -14.06 12.00 -14.00
C THR A 405 -13.52 12.43 -12.63
N PHE A 406 -12.61 11.66 -12.03
CA PHE A 406 -12.01 11.94 -10.71
C PHE A 406 -10.62 12.56 -10.79
N SER A 407 -10.11 12.84 -11.99
CA SER A 407 -8.73 13.30 -12.20
C SER A 407 -8.63 14.80 -12.47
N HIS A 408 -7.71 15.47 -11.77
CA HIS A 408 -7.39 16.87 -12.01
C HIS A 408 -5.87 17.12 -11.97
N GLN A 409 -5.32 17.70 -13.04
CA GLN A 409 -3.88 17.99 -13.12
C GLN A 409 -3.48 19.30 -12.41
N THR A 410 -4.42 20.22 -12.20
CA THR A 410 -4.14 21.53 -11.59
C THR A 410 -5.12 21.85 -10.46
N TRP A 411 -4.62 22.51 -9.41
CA TRP A 411 -5.43 22.94 -8.27
C TRP A 411 -6.59 23.85 -8.67
N ARG A 412 -6.38 24.74 -9.64
CA ARG A 412 -7.44 25.60 -10.18
C ARG A 412 -8.54 24.77 -10.85
N HIS A 413 -8.17 23.79 -11.68
CA HIS A 413 -9.16 22.93 -12.34
C HIS A 413 -9.98 22.12 -11.32
N LEU A 414 -9.34 21.58 -10.29
CA LEU A 414 -10.03 20.92 -9.18
C LEU A 414 -10.97 21.89 -8.45
N GLY A 415 -10.44 23.05 -8.03
CA GLY A 415 -11.17 24.05 -7.25
C GLY A 415 -12.44 24.53 -7.96
N THR A 416 -12.37 24.85 -9.26
CA THR A 416 -13.55 25.27 -10.01
C THR A 416 -14.62 24.17 -10.12
N ASN A 417 -14.23 22.92 -10.37
CA ASN A 417 -15.17 21.79 -10.44
C ASN A 417 -15.83 21.51 -9.08
N MET A 418 -15.02 21.44 -8.02
CA MET A 418 -15.52 21.14 -6.68
C MET A 418 -16.37 22.28 -6.12
N MET A 419 -16.08 23.53 -6.49
CA MET A 419 -16.93 24.67 -6.18
C MET A 419 -18.32 24.54 -6.83
N VAL A 420 -18.39 24.26 -8.14
CA VAL A 420 -19.68 24.04 -8.82
C VAL A 420 -20.44 22.86 -8.20
N LEU A 421 -19.75 21.74 -7.95
CA LEU A 421 -20.36 20.56 -7.34
C LEU A 421 -20.83 20.82 -5.91
N GLY A 422 -20.09 21.57 -5.10
CA GLY A 422 -20.48 21.91 -3.73
C GLY A 422 -21.70 22.82 -3.68
N LEU A 423 -21.72 23.87 -4.52
CA LEU A 423 -22.77 24.89 -4.53
C LEU A 423 -24.07 24.39 -5.17
N MET A 424 -23.97 23.69 -6.30
CA MET A 424 -25.14 23.19 -7.04
C MET A 424 -25.49 21.75 -6.65
N GLY A 425 -24.50 20.90 -6.46
CA GLY A 425 -24.73 19.47 -6.26
C GLY A 425 -25.49 19.15 -4.98
N THR A 426 -25.26 19.90 -3.89
CA THR A 426 -26.01 19.72 -2.64
C THR A 426 -27.50 20.05 -2.80
N ARG A 427 -27.81 21.18 -3.45
CA ARG A 427 -29.19 21.62 -3.77
C ARG A 427 -29.90 20.60 -4.65
N VAL A 428 -29.26 20.22 -5.77
CA VAL A 428 -29.83 19.25 -6.71
C VAL A 428 -30.06 17.91 -6.01
N HIS A 429 -29.09 17.46 -5.20
CA HIS A 429 -29.22 16.24 -4.43
C HIS A 429 -30.44 16.26 -3.51
N ASP A 430 -30.68 17.35 -2.80
CA ASP A 430 -31.84 17.47 -1.89
C ASP A 430 -33.18 17.44 -2.64
N GLU A 431 -33.23 17.95 -3.87
CA GLU A 431 -34.43 17.96 -4.70
C GLU A 431 -34.74 16.59 -5.35
N ILE A 432 -33.73 15.92 -5.92
CA ILE A 432 -33.93 14.70 -6.72
C ILE A 432 -33.61 13.41 -5.96
N GLY A 433 -32.98 13.52 -4.80
CA GLY A 433 -32.51 12.41 -3.97
C GLY A 433 -31.19 11.79 -4.42
N ARG A 434 -30.56 11.04 -3.50
CA ARG A 434 -29.21 10.46 -3.66
C ARG A 434 -29.07 9.52 -4.85
N GLY A 435 -30.05 8.65 -5.08
CA GLY A 435 -30.04 7.66 -6.16
C GLY A 435 -29.96 8.32 -7.54
N ASN A 436 -30.89 9.24 -7.81
CA ASN A 436 -30.93 10.01 -9.06
C ASN A 436 -29.70 10.91 -9.20
N PHE A 437 -29.26 11.57 -8.11
CA PHE A 437 -28.08 12.43 -8.13
C PHE A 437 -26.82 11.70 -8.56
N LEU A 438 -26.52 10.55 -7.95
CA LEU A 438 -25.35 9.74 -8.31
C LEU A 438 -25.48 9.20 -9.73
N ALA A 439 -26.66 8.72 -10.12
CA ALA A 439 -26.89 8.22 -11.48
C ALA A 439 -26.64 9.31 -12.53
N ILE A 440 -27.12 10.53 -12.33
CA ILE A 440 -26.86 11.66 -13.25
C ILE A 440 -25.38 12.04 -13.25
N TYR A 441 -24.73 12.12 -12.07
CA TYR A 441 -23.31 12.45 -11.98
C TYR A 441 -22.45 11.47 -12.81
N PHE A 442 -22.62 10.16 -12.59
CA PHE A 442 -21.86 9.14 -13.31
C PHE A 442 -22.27 9.03 -14.79
N ALA A 443 -23.56 9.11 -15.11
CA ALA A 443 -24.06 9.06 -16.48
C ALA A 443 -23.55 10.26 -17.32
N SER A 444 -23.53 11.46 -16.75
CA SER A 444 -22.99 12.64 -17.44
C SER A 444 -21.47 12.59 -17.57
N GLY A 445 -20.75 12.07 -16.56
CA GLY A 445 -19.31 11.85 -16.65
C GLY A 445 -18.91 10.84 -17.74
N ILE A 446 -19.59 9.69 -17.80
CA ILE A 446 -19.32 8.66 -18.82
C ILE A 446 -19.69 9.17 -20.23
N MET A 447 -20.82 9.88 -20.37
CA MET A 447 -21.25 10.41 -21.67
C MET A 447 -20.36 11.55 -22.16
N GLY A 448 -19.85 12.40 -21.26
CA GLY A 448 -18.81 13.36 -21.61
C GLY A 448 -17.54 12.67 -22.11
N SER A 449 -17.11 11.60 -21.42
CA SER A 449 -15.96 10.80 -21.85
C SER A 449 -16.17 10.18 -23.23
N VAL A 450 -17.37 9.65 -23.51
CA VAL A 450 -17.75 9.12 -24.83
C VAL A 450 -17.66 10.20 -25.91
N PHE A 451 -18.23 11.38 -25.67
CA PHE A 451 -18.23 12.48 -26.65
C PHE A 451 -16.81 12.97 -26.95
N SER A 452 -15.99 13.14 -25.91
CA SER A 452 -14.60 13.55 -26.05
C SER A 452 -13.77 12.53 -26.83
N LEU A 453 -13.85 11.25 -26.45
CA LEU A 453 -13.11 10.18 -27.10
C LEU A 453 -13.53 10.04 -28.57
N THR A 454 -14.84 10.00 -28.84
CA THR A 454 -15.39 9.86 -30.19
C THR A 454 -14.94 11.02 -31.09
N ARG A 455 -15.04 12.27 -30.60
CA ARG A 455 -14.56 13.43 -31.33
C ARG A 455 -13.06 13.35 -31.62
N SER A 456 -12.26 12.96 -30.63
CA SER A 456 -10.80 12.91 -30.77
C SER A 456 -10.37 11.84 -31.77
N VAL A 457 -11.03 10.68 -31.79
CA VAL A 457 -10.77 9.61 -32.77
C VAL A 457 -11.21 10.01 -34.17
N ILE A 458 -12.43 10.58 -34.34
CA ILE A 458 -12.94 11.00 -35.65
C ILE A 458 -12.08 12.11 -36.27
N LEU A 459 -11.63 13.07 -35.45
CA LEU A 459 -10.78 14.18 -35.92
C LEU A 459 -9.29 13.81 -36.03
N GLY A 460 -8.90 12.56 -35.76
CA GLY A 460 -7.50 12.11 -35.79
C GLY A 460 -6.60 12.76 -34.73
N ARG A 461 -7.16 13.36 -33.69
CA ARG A 461 -6.44 14.07 -32.62
C ARG A 461 -6.07 13.13 -31.48
N LEU A 462 -5.26 12.12 -31.78
CA LEU A 462 -5.01 11.01 -30.84
C LEU A 462 -4.14 11.37 -29.63
N GLY A 463 -3.37 12.46 -29.69
CA GLY A 463 -2.54 12.96 -28.60
C GLY A 463 -3.26 13.85 -27.57
N MET A 464 -4.53 14.17 -27.78
CA MET A 464 -5.30 14.99 -26.84
C MET A 464 -5.83 14.12 -25.69
N THR A 465 -5.38 14.37 -24.47
CA THR A 465 -5.86 13.67 -23.28
C THR A 465 -7.04 14.38 -22.63
N SER A 466 -8.03 13.63 -22.16
CA SER A 466 -9.21 14.17 -21.45
C SER A 466 -9.30 13.67 -20.00
N LEU A 467 -9.63 14.58 -19.08
CA LEU A 467 -9.84 14.33 -17.65
C LEU A 467 -10.59 15.49 -16.98
N GLY A 468 -11.32 15.17 -15.92
CA GLY A 468 -12.00 16.13 -15.05
C GLY A 468 -13.45 15.79 -14.78
N ALA A 469 -13.95 16.25 -13.63
CA ALA A 469 -15.35 16.13 -13.23
C ALA A 469 -16.32 17.04 -14.00
N SER A 470 -15.83 17.83 -14.96
CA SER A 470 -16.59 18.95 -15.53
C SER A 470 -17.82 18.51 -16.30
N ALA A 471 -17.74 17.41 -17.06
CA ALA A 471 -18.89 16.81 -17.73
C ALA A 471 -19.96 16.30 -16.74
N ALA A 472 -19.54 15.73 -15.61
CA ALA A 472 -20.46 15.31 -14.56
C ALA A 472 -21.16 16.54 -13.94
N THR A 473 -20.39 17.59 -13.63
CA THR A 473 -20.97 18.83 -13.07
C THR A 473 -21.86 19.58 -14.06
N SER A 474 -21.53 19.62 -15.35
CA SER A 474 -22.38 20.22 -16.39
C SER A 474 -23.71 19.48 -16.50
N GLY A 475 -23.68 18.15 -16.38
CA GLY A 475 -24.88 17.32 -16.29
C GLY A 475 -25.77 17.63 -15.09
N ILE A 476 -25.18 17.79 -13.90
CA ILE A 476 -25.94 18.20 -12.70
C ILE A 476 -26.58 19.58 -12.88
N VAL A 477 -25.84 20.54 -13.45
CA VAL A 477 -26.39 21.88 -13.76
C VAL A 477 -27.52 21.77 -14.79
N ALA A 478 -27.35 20.97 -15.84
CA ALA A 478 -28.38 20.76 -16.87
C ALA A 478 -29.65 20.14 -16.29
N ALA A 479 -29.51 19.13 -15.44
CA ALA A 479 -30.63 18.47 -14.78
C ALA A 479 -31.42 19.43 -13.88
N TRP A 480 -30.72 20.32 -13.18
CA TRP A 480 -31.34 21.36 -12.38
C TRP A 480 -32.09 22.39 -13.23
N CYS A 481 -31.46 22.90 -14.28
CA CYS A 481 -32.07 23.86 -15.21
C CYS A 481 -33.33 23.27 -15.87
N MET A 482 -33.31 21.98 -16.20
CA MET A 482 -34.46 21.29 -16.77
C MET A 482 -35.57 21.03 -15.74
N SER A 483 -35.22 20.77 -14.49
CA SER A 483 -36.20 20.61 -13.40
C SER A 483 -36.90 21.94 -13.08
N HIS A 484 -36.20 23.06 -13.27
CA HIS A 484 -36.66 24.44 -13.07
C HIS A 484 -36.85 25.17 -14.40
N PHE A 485 -37.34 24.47 -15.42
CA PHE A 485 -37.35 24.96 -16.80
C PHE A 485 -37.98 26.35 -16.96
N ASN A 486 -39.15 26.56 -16.32
CA ASN A 486 -39.91 27.82 -16.37
C ASN A 486 -39.76 28.68 -15.11
N ASP A 487 -38.94 28.24 -14.15
CA ASP A 487 -38.81 28.95 -12.88
C ASP A 487 -37.79 30.08 -13.03
N LYS A 488 -38.00 31.18 -12.29
CA LYS A 488 -37.05 32.30 -12.22
C LYS A 488 -35.86 31.86 -11.38
N LEU A 489 -34.75 31.54 -12.04
CA LEU A 489 -33.50 31.21 -11.40
C LEU A 489 -32.79 32.50 -10.97
N THR A 490 -32.45 32.56 -9.70
CA THR A 490 -31.55 33.56 -9.15
C THR A 490 -30.27 32.88 -8.68
N MET A 491 -29.13 33.51 -8.93
CA MET A 491 -27.88 32.98 -8.38
C MET A 491 -27.85 33.31 -6.90
N TRP A 492 -28.02 32.29 -6.05
CA TRP A 492 -28.01 32.44 -4.59
C TRP A 492 -26.71 33.03 -4.00
N ILE A 493 -25.63 33.05 -4.80
CA ILE A 493 -24.33 33.66 -4.47
C ILE A 493 -24.40 35.19 -4.55
N LEU A 494 -25.33 35.75 -5.33
CA LEU A 494 -25.51 37.20 -5.42
C LEU A 494 -26.11 37.73 -4.10
N PRO A 495 -25.73 38.93 -3.64
CA PRO A 495 -26.41 39.63 -2.54
C PRO A 495 -27.93 39.71 -2.79
N GLN A 496 -28.75 39.62 -1.74
CA GLN A 496 -30.23 39.55 -1.84
C GLN A 496 -30.82 40.67 -2.73
N GLY A 497 -30.34 41.91 -2.61
CA GLY A 497 -30.82 43.03 -3.45
C GLY A 497 -30.49 42.92 -4.95
N LEU A 498 -29.53 42.06 -5.34
CA LEU A 498 -29.22 41.75 -6.73
C LEU A 498 -29.96 40.50 -7.22
N GLN A 499 -30.35 39.59 -6.33
CA GLN A 499 -31.12 38.40 -6.70
C GLN A 499 -32.48 38.77 -7.30
N GLU A 500 -33.15 39.81 -6.76
CA GLU A 500 -34.43 40.28 -7.29
C GLU A 500 -34.31 40.95 -8.66
N LYS A 501 -33.15 41.57 -8.94
CA LYS A 501 -32.89 42.28 -10.20
C LYS A 501 -32.34 41.37 -11.29
N ILE A 502 -31.58 40.34 -10.92
CA ILE A 502 -30.87 39.45 -11.84
C ILE A 502 -31.49 38.05 -11.74
N TRP A 503 -32.50 37.82 -12.55
CA TRP A 503 -33.14 36.52 -12.71
C TRP A 503 -33.00 36.04 -14.17
N THR A 504 -32.94 34.73 -14.36
CA THR A 504 -32.96 34.09 -15.68
C THR A 504 -33.85 32.85 -15.64
N TYR A 505 -34.48 32.49 -16.75
CA TYR A 505 -35.21 31.22 -16.80
C TYR A 505 -34.26 30.04 -16.94
N GLY A 506 -34.61 28.89 -16.37
CA GLY A 506 -33.79 27.67 -16.47
C GLY A 506 -33.41 27.30 -17.90
N TRP A 507 -34.37 27.37 -18.82
CA TRP A 507 -34.11 27.08 -20.23
C TRP A 507 -33.18 28.11 -20.89
N VAL A 508 -33.29 29.40 -20.53
CA VAL A 508 -32.42 30.47 -21.06
C VAL A 508 -30.99 30.26 -20.57
N PHE A 509 -30.83 29.98 -19.27
CA PHE A 509 -29.52 29.71 -18.70
C PHE A 509 -28.86 28.48 -19.32
N LEU A 510 -29.60 27.37 -19.47
CA LEU A 510 -29.08 26.17 -20.12
C LEU A 510 -28.73 26.42 -21.60
N THR A 511 -29.57 27.14 -22.34
CA THR A 511 -29.31 27.50 -23.74
C THR A 511 -28.07 28.37 -23.87
N CYS A 512 -27.86 29.31 -22.96
CA CYS A 512 -26.65 30.13 -22.93
C CYS A 512 -25.41 29.28 -22.68
N LEU A 513 -25.43 28.39 -21.69
CA LEU A 513 -24.32 27.48 -21.41
C LEU A 513 -23.98 26.59 -22.61
N VAL A 514 -24.97 25.86 -23.15
CA VAL A 514 -24.78 25.00 -24.32
C VAL A 514 -24.35 25.82 -25.54
N GLY A 515 -24.94 26.99 -25.75
CA GLY A 515 -24.61 27.91 -26.84
C GLY A 515 -23.15 28.37 -26.79
N THR A 516 -22.61 28.69 -25.61
CA THR A 516 -21.20 29.06 -25.46
C THR A 516 -20.25 27.91 -25.78
N GLU A 517 -20.60 26.67 -25.43
CA GLU A 517 -19.81 25.47 -25.72
C GLU A 517 -19.84 25.12 -27.21
N VAL A 518 -21.02 25.18 -27.84
CA VAL A 518 -21.19 24.96 -29.28
C VAL A 518 -20.47 26.04 -30.08
N PHE A 519 -20.61 27.30 -29.70
CA PHE A 519 -19.87 28.41 -30.30
C PHE A 519 -18.35 28.18 -30.18
N SER A 520 -17.86 27.78 -29.00
CA SER A 520 -16.43 27.50 -28.80
C SER A 520 -15.92 26.29 -29.59
N LEU A 521 -16.79 25.31 -29.89
CA LEU A 521 -16.46 24.16 -30.73
C LEU A 521 -16.39 24.49 -32.22
N LEU A 522 -17.29 25.37 -32.70
CA LEU A 522 -17.46 25.69 -34.13
C LEU A 522 -16.67 26.92 -34.56
N ALA A 523 -16.40 27.86 -33.66
CA ALA A 523 -15.74 29.10 -34.00
C ALA A 523 -14.28 28.86 -34.44
N PRO A 524 -13.84 29.45 -35.56
CA PRO A 524 -12.47 29.32 -36.05
C PRO A 524 -11.43 29.70 -34.99
N ALA A 525 -10.36 28.91 -34.90
CA ALA A 525 -9.30 29.09 -33.89
C ALA A 525 -8.65 30.50 -33.91
N PHE A 526 -8.71 31.22 -35.04
CA PHE A 526 -8.18 32.59 -35.14
C PHE A 526 -9.01 33.61 -34.34
N LEU A 527 -10.32 33.41 -34.18
CA LEU A 527 -11.20 34.32 -33.42
C LEU A 527 -10.84 34.35 -31.92
N PHE A 528 -10.27 33.26 -31.40
CA PHE A 528 -9.85 33.15 -30.00
C PHE A 528 -8.38 33.52 -29.77
N ARG A 529 -7.61 33.85 -30.82
CA ARG A 529 -6.19 34.21 -30.68
C ARG A 529 -5.98 35.65 -30.20
N ALA A 530 -6.97 36.52 -30.38
CA ALA A 530 -6.89 37.95 -30.07
C ALA A 530 -7.57 38.37 -28.75
N TRP A 531 -8.31 37.48 -28.07
CA TRP A 531 -9.10 37.84 -26.87
C TRP A 531 -8.54 37.17 -25.59
N PRO A 532 -8.59 37.83 -24.40
CA PRO A 532 -8.15 37.24 -23.13
C PRO A 532 -8.93 35.97 -22.68
N LEU A 533 -9.96 35.54 -23.43
CA LEU A 533 -10.72 34.29 -23.23
C LEU A 533 -10.11 33.07 -23.95
N SER A 534 -8.90 33.17 -24.52
CA SER A 534 -8.13 32.01 -25.04
C SER A 534 -7.88 30.89 -24.01
N ARG A 535 -8.28 31.07 -22.74
CA ARG A 535 -8.31 30.03 -21.72
C ARG A 535 -9.57 29.16 -21.75
N LEU A 536 -10.68 29.62 -22.33
CA LEU A 536 -11.88 28.80 -22.51
C LEU A 536 -11.65 27.71 -23.57
N THR A 537 -10.85 27.98 -24.61
CA THR A 537 -10.53 27.00 -25.67
C THR A 537 -9.68 25.81 -25.20
N LYS A 538 -9.19 25.82 -23.95
CA LYS A 538 -8.47 24.71 -23.32
C LYS A 538 -9.38 23.73 -22.59
N MET A 539 -10.69 23.97 -22.60
CA MET A 539 -11.68 23.11 -21.97
C MET A 539 -12.16 22.06 -22.97
N ASP A 540 -12.47 20.87 -22.48
CA ASP A 540 -13.01 19.80 -23.31
C ASP A 540 -14.51 20.03 -23.55
N HIS A 541 -14.80 20.94 -24.49
CA HIS A 541 -16.17 21.35 -24.82
C HIS A 541 -17.05 20.17 -25.28
N ALA A 542 -16.45 19.16 -25.93
CA ALA A 542 -17.19 17.97 -26.35
C ALA A 542 -17.63 17.13 -25.13
N ALA A 543 -16.74 17.00 -24.13
CA ALA A 543 -17.11 16.34 -22.88
C ALA A 543 -18.24 17.09 -22.16
N HIS A 544 -18.16 18.42 -22.09
CA HIS A 544 -19.21 19.23 -21.46
C HIS A 544 -20.56 19.04 -22.16
N LEU A 545 -20.58 19.05 -23.49
CA LEU A 545 -21.78 18.84 -24.30
C LEU A 545 -22.42 17.47 -24.03
N GLY A 546 -21.62 16.41 -23.96
CA GLY A 546 -22.10 15.08 -23.56
C GLY A 546 -22.75 15.11 -22.16
N GLY A 547 -22.13 15.81 -21.21
CA GLY A 547 -22.69 16.02 -19.88
C GLY A 547 -24.03 16.74 -19.89
N TYR A 548 -24.13 17.87 -20.63
CA TYR A 548 -25.37 18.65 -20.75
C TYR A 548 -26.51 17.85 -21.37
N VAL A 549 -26.25 17.11 -22.45
CA VAL A 549 -27.26 16.27 -23.13
C VAL A 549 -27.82 15.23 -22.17
N THR A 550 -26.96 14.50 -21.46
CA THR A 550 -27.39 13.47 -20.51
C THR A 550 -28.13 14.07 -19.32
N GLY A 551 -27.62 15.16 -18.74
CA GLY A 551 -28.24 15.82 -17.61
C GLY A 551 -29.60 16.42 -17.95
N ALA A 552 -29.73 17.07 -19.11
CA ALA A 552 -30.99 17.59 -19.60
C ALA A 552 -32.01 16.47 -19.86
N GLY A 553 -31.59 15.36 -20.47
CA GLY A 553 -32.44 14.19 -20.69
C GLY A 553 -32.95 13.59 -19.37
N CYS A 554 -32.06 13.33 -18.42
CA CYS A 554 -32.43 12.83 -17.09
C CYS A 554 -33.34 13.83 -16.34
N GLY A 555 -32.99 15.11 -16.33
CA GLY A 555 -33.79 16.17 -15.70
C GLY A 555 -35.19 16.27 -16.29
N TYR A 556 -35.33 16.12 -17.61
CA TYR A 556 -36.63 16.12 -18.29
C TYR A 556 -37.50 14.95 -17.81
N THR A 557 -36.92 13.75 -17.71
CA THR A 557 -37.67 12.58 -17.22
C THR A 557 -38.12 12.74 -15.77
N LEU A 558 -37.30 13.35 -14.91
CA LEU A 558 -37.66 13.63 -13.51
C LEU A 558 -38.75 14.69 -13.40
N MET A 559 -38.66 15.76 -14.21
CA MET A 559 -39.71 16.78 -14.30
C MET A 559 -41.05 16.16 -14.72
N GLN A 560 -41.06 15.28 -15.73
CA GLN A 560 -42.29 14.61 -16.17
C GLN A 560 -42.91 13.74 -15.06
N LYS A 561 -42.08 12.95 -14.36
CA LYS A 561 -42.54 12.16 -13.22
C LYS A 561 -43.11 13.03 -12.09
N LYS A 562 -42.52 14.20 -11.82
CA LYS A 562 -43.02 15.15 -10.82
C LYS A 562 -44.39 15.71 -11.23
N LYS A 563 -44.55 16.18 -12.47
CA LYS A 563 -45.83 16.66 -13.00
C LYS A 563 -46.93 15.59 -12.95
N GLU A 564 -46.60 14.35 -13.27
CA GLU A 564 -47.56 13.25 -13.21
C GLU A 564 -48.01 12.96 -11.76
N ARG A 565 -47.08 12.97 -10.79
CA ARG A 565 -47.40 12.82 -9.37
C ARG A 565 -48.29 13.96 -8.86
N GLU A 566 -47.98 15.20 -9.23
CA GLU A 566 -48.81 16.36 -8.87
C GLU A 566 -50.21 16.28 -9.49
N ARG A 567 -50.32 15.83 -10.75
CA ARG A 567 -51.63 15.60 -11.40
C ARG A 567 -52.44 14.53 -10.67
N LYS A 568 -51.82 13.39 -10.33
CA LYS A 568 -52.45 12.30 -9.56
C LYS A 568 -52.89 12.76 -8.17
N ALA A 569 -52.05 13.52 -7.47
CA ALA A 569 -52.36 14.07 -6.15
C ALA A 569 -53.48 15.12 -6.19
N ARG A 570 -53.58 15.90 -7.28
CA ARG A 570 -54.73 16.78 -7.51
C ARG A 570 -55.99 15.97 -7.74
N GLN A 571 -55.96 14.97 -8.63
CA GLN A 571 -57.11 14.10 -8.91
C GLN A 571 -57.62 13.38 -7.65
N SER A 572 -56.73 12.87 -6.80
CA SER A 572 -57.10 12.22 -5.54
C SER A 572 -57.57 13.18 -4.43
N ARG A 573 -57.46 14.50 -4.61
CA ARG A 573 -58.05 15.49 -3.71
C ARG A 573 -59.49 15.85 -4.09
N TRP A 574 -59.90 15.52 -5.31
CA TRP A 574 -61.25 15.78 -5.84
C TRP A 574 -62.15 14.54 -5.81
N ILE A 575 -61.57 13.36 -5.53
CA ILE A 575 -62.25 12.11 -5.17
C ILE A 575 -62.19 12.00 -3.66
#